data_AF-A0A382G759-F1
#
_entry.id   AF-A0A382G759-F1
#
_cell.length_a   1.000
_cell.length_b   1.000
_cell.length_c   1.000
_cell.angle_alpha   90.00
_cell.angle_beta   90.00
_cell.angle_gamma   90.00
#
_symmetry.space_group_name_H-M   'P 1'
#
loop_
_entity.id
_entity.type
_entity.pdbx_description
1 polymer ?
#
loop_
_entity_poly.entity_id
_entity_poly.type
_entity_poly.pdbx_seq_one_letter_code
_entity_poly.pdbx_strand_id
1 'polypeptide(L)'
;MQLRYIEGGISAGRTDLLAIAVARGTRTLEGELGSIDEALGGVLRRALTTGDMRGRLMDEVLIYGPDEGPERVLLLGIGEASEVTREVIRRFAGRAVRAAERLRLKQLTLSLDGLGNIADEERAQAATEGAALAAWRFSELMTPEEEDSPTNILAVNLVGG
;
A
#
# COMPACT_ATOMS: atom_id res chain seq x y z
N MET A 1 -9.97 -13.12 -5.59
CA MET A 1 -9.75 -11.76 -5.06
C MET A 1 -10.70 -10.79 -5.76
N GLN A 2 -11.31 -9.87 -5.03
CA GLN A 2 -12.10 -8.75 -5.55
C GLN A 2 -11.23 -7.49 -5.64
N LEU A 3 -11.39 -6.72 -6.71
CA LEU A 3 -10.70 -5.45 -6.96
C LEU A 3 -11.74 -4.34 -7.05
N ARG A 4 -11.52 -3.24 -6.34
CA ARG A 4 -12.46 -2.11 -6.29
C ARG A 4 -11.69 -0.79 -6.31
N TYR A 5 -12.21 0.20 -7.04
CA TYR A 5 -11.83 1.59 -6.84
C TYR A 5 -12.86 2.23 -5.91
N ILE A 6 -12.42 2.94 -4.87
CA ILE A 6 -13.30 3.61 -3.91
C ILE A 6 -13.26 5.11 -4.19
N GLU A 7 -14.39 5.65 -4.65
CA GLU A 7 -14.59 7.10 -4.78
C GLU A 7 -14.69 7.76 -3.41
N GLY A 8 -14.14 8.98 -3.28
CA GLY A 8 -14.17 9.75 -2.02
C GLY A 8 -12.93 9.58 -1.14
N GLY A 9 -11.91 8.87 -1.63
CA GLY A 9 -10.58 8.85 -1.02
C GLY A 9 -10.41 7.89 0.16
N ILE A 10 -9.24 7.95 0.78
CA ILE A 10 -8.77 7.15 1.91
C ILE A 10 -9.51 7.49 3.21
N SER A 11 -10.01 8.73 3.34
CA SER A 11 -10.70 9.21 4.55
C SER A 11 -12.07 8.56 4.81
N ALA A 12 -12.65 7.87 3.82
CA ALA A 12 -14.05 7.43 3.85
C ALA A 12 -14.29 6.01 4.41
N GLY A 13 -13.25 5.24 4.79
CA GLY A 13 -13.47 3.85 5.21
C GLY A 13 -12.44 3.27 6.17
N ARG A 14 -12.91 2.43 7.10
CA ARG A 14 -12.07 1.55 7.92
C ARG A 14 -11.40 0.52 7.00
N THR A 15 -10.07 0.41 7.08
CA THR A 15 -9.29 -0.56 6.29
C THR A 15 -8.26 -1.23 7.17
N ASP A 16 -8.06 -2.54 6.98
CA ASP A 16 -7.13 -3.35 7.79
C ASP A 16 -5.66 -2.93 7.58
N LEU A 17 -5.36 -2.44 6.37
CA LEU A 17 -4.05 -1.98 5.93
C LEU A 17 -4.18 -0.97 4.78
N LEU A 18 -3.68 0.24 4.99
CA LEU A 18 -3.46 1.23 3.94
C LEU A 18 -1.98 1.22 3.54
N ALA A 19 -1.67 0.92 2.28
CA ALA A 19 -0.31 1.02 1.75
C ALA A 19 -0.10 2.35 1.01
N ILE A 20 1.00 3.04 1.34
CA ILE A 20 1.38 4.33 0.75
C ILE A 20 2.79 4.21 0.18
N ALA A 21 2.96 4.63 -1.07
CA ALA A 21 4.26 4.67 -1.72
C ALA A 21 5.04 5.91 -1.30
N VAL A 22 6.34 5.75 -1.03
CA VAL A 22 7.24 6.84 -0.61
C VAL A 22 8.46 6.90 -1.51
N ALA A 23 8.59 7.97 -2.28
CA ALA A 23 9.80 8.21 -3.08
C ALA A 23 10.94 8.73 -2.20
N ARG A 24 12.18 8.57 -2.67
CA ARG A 24 13.34 9.11 -1.98
C ARG A 24 13.24 10.64 -1.91
N GLY A 25 13.52 11.19 -0.73
CA GLY A 25 13.51 12.62 -0.50
C GLY A 25 12.13 13.21 -0.17
N THR A 26 11.06 12.41 -0.17
CA THR A 26 9.75 12.83 0.35
C THR A 26 9.88 13.24 1.82
N ARG A 27 9.54 14.49 2.14
CA ARG A 27 9.57 15.04 3.51
C ARG A 27 8.22 15.58 3.98
N THR A 28 7.35 15.92 3.03
CA THR A 28 6.01 16.43 3.27
C THR A 28 5.01 15.47 2.66
N LEU A 29 3.84 15.39 3.29
CA LEU A 29 2.67 14.71 2.77
C LEU A 29 1.68 15.80 2.39
N GLU A 30 1.19 15.75 1.16
CA GLU A 30 0.31 16.76 0.58
C GLU A 30 -1.00 16.12 0.15
N GLY A 31 -2.01 16.96 -0.10
CA GLY A 31 -3.34 16.50 -0.51
C GLY A 31 -3.94 15.52 0.51
N GLU A 32 -4.48 14.43 0.02
CA GLU A 32 -5.14 13.43 0.85
C GLU A 32 -4.18 12.72 1.82
N LEU A 33 -2.92 12.47 1.42
CA LEU A 33 -1.89 11.93 2.32
C LEU A 33 -1.58 12.86 3.51
N GLY A 34 -1.67 14.17 3.30
CA GLY A 34 -1.56 15.16 4.37
C GLY A 34 -2.72 15.07 5.36
N SER A 35 -3.96 15.02 4.85
CA SER A 35 -5.17 14.88 5.67
C SER A 35 -5.16 13.59 6.51
N ILE A 36 -4.68 12.48 5.94
CA ILE A 36 -4.52 11.22 6.67
C ILE A 36 -3.46 11.35 7.76
N ASP A 37 -2.30 11.95 7.47
CA ASP A 37 -1.25 12.16 8.48
C ASP A 37 -1.78 13.00 9.65
N GLU A 38 -2.56 14.04 9.38
CA GLU A 38 -3.22 14.85 10.42
C GLU A 38 -4.18 14.02 11.28
N ALA A 39 -5.04 13.22 10.66
CA ALA A 39 -5.94 12.30 11.37
C ALA A 39 -5.18 11.26 12.22
N LEU A 40 -4.00 10.85 11.77
CA LEU A 40 -3.10 9.93 12.48
C LEU A 40 -2.15 10.64 13.47
N GLY A 41 -2.37 11.92 13.76
CA GLY A 41 -1.58 12.68 14.72
C GLY A 41 -0.14 12.94 14.28
N GLY A 42 0.12 13.05 12.98
CA GLY A 42 1.41 13.43 12.38
C GLY A 42 2.46 12.30 12.33
N VAL A 43 2.05 11.05 12.53
CA VAL A 43 2.97 9.91 12.67
C VAL A 43 3.70 9.54 11.38
N LEU A 44 3.06 9.72 10.22
CA LEU A 44 3.67 9.39 8.93
C LEU A 44 4.79 10.40 8.62
N ARG A 45 4.52 11.69 8.83
CA ARG A 45 5.52 12.74 8.70
C ARG A 45 6.64 12.63 9.72
N ARG A 46 6.36 12.16 10.95
CA ARG A 46 7.44 11.81 11.89
C ARG A 46 8.35 10.73 11.31
N ALA A 47 7.81 9.63 10.79
CA ALA A 47 8.61 8.57 10.18
C ALA A 47 9.48 9.05 9.01
N LEU A 48 8.99 10.00 8.21
CA LEU A 48 9.77 10.65 7.14
C LEU A 48 10.89 11.55 7.68
N THR A 49 10.57 12.37 8.68
CA THR A 49 11.50 13.39 9.20
C THR A 49 12.57 12.83 10.14
N THR A 50 12.28 11.75 10.87
CA THR A 50 13.27 10.98 11.66
C THR A 50 14.16 10.11 10.78
N GLY A 51 13.73 9.86 9.54
CA GLY A 51 14.46 9.04 8.57
C GLY A 51 14.28 7.53 8.76
N ASP A 52 13.23 7.11 9.48
CA ASP A 52 12.80 5.71 9.57
C ASP A 52 12.29 5.22 8.22
N MET A 53 11.59 6.10 7.49
CA MET A 53 11.26 5.92 6.08
C MET A 53 12.07 6.90 5.23
N ARG A 54 12.92 6.38 4.34
CA ARG A 54 13.78 7.18 3.44
C ARG A 54 13.38 7.07 1.96
N GLY A 55 12.39 6.25 1.65
CA GLY A 55 11.93 6.01 0.29
C GLY A 55 12.87 5.17 -0.58
N ARG A 56 13.84 4.46 0.01
CA ARG A 56 14.72 3.55 -0.75
C ARG A 56 13.92 2.34 -1.21
N LEU A 57 14.37 1.70 -2.30
CA LEU A 57 13.84 0.39 -2.67
C LEU A 57 13.93 -0.54 -1.46
N MET A 58 12.84 -1.28 -1.21
CA MET A 58 12.68 -2.18 -0.07
C MET A 58 12.52 -1.53 1.30
N ASP A 59 12.59 -0.20 1.44
CA ASP A 59 12.20 0.44 2.71
C ASP A 59 10.74 0.08 3.02
N GLU A 60 10.47 -0.26 4.28
CA GLU A 60 9.17 -0.68 4.76
C GLU A 60 9.00 -0.21 6.20
N VAL A 61 7.94 0.54 6.48
CA VAL A 61 7.59 1.00 7.83
C VAL A 61 6.11 0.73 8.07
N LEU A 62 5.81 -0.10 9.06
CA LEU A 62 4.45 -0.40 9.51
C LEU A 62 4.11 0.46 10.72
N ILE A 63 2.99 1.17 10.64
CA ILE A 63 2.46 2.02 11.69
C ILE A 63 1.08 1.50 12.06
N TYR A 64 0.80 1.35 13.35
CA TYR A 64 -0.54 1.02 13.84
C TYR A 64 -1.33 2.30 13.99
N GLY A 65 -2.50 2.34 13.37
CA GLY A 65 -3.41 3.46 13.45
C GLY A 65 -4.21 3.48 14.76
N PRO A 66 -4.98 4.56 15.00
CA PRO A 66 -5.90 4.67 16.12
C PRO A 66 -7.18 3.84 15.88
N ASP A 67 -8.15 3.93 16.81
CA ASP A 67 -9.41 3.18 16.74
C ASP A 67 -10.30 3.56 15.53
N GLU A 68 -10.09 4.76 14.98
CA GLU A 68 -10.79 5.30 13.81
C GLU A 68 -9.84 5.49 12.62
N GLY A 69 -10.29 5.12 11.42
CA GLY A 69 -9.47 5.19 10.19
C GLY A 69 -8.78 3.87 9.83
N PRO A 70 -7.63 3.89 9.14
CA PRO A 70 -6.86 2.69 8.83
C PRO A 70 -6.30 2.07 10.11
N GLU A 71 -6.54 0.78 10.34
CA GLU A 71 -5.98 0.07 11.50
C GLU A 71 -4.45 0.00 11.43
N ARG A 72 -3.92 -0.05 10.21
CA ARG A 72 -2.49 -0.05 9.92
C ARG A 72 -2.20 0.79 8.68
N VAL A 73 -1.08 1.50 8.72
CA VAL A 73 -0.51 2.18 7.55
C VAL A 73 0.86 1.59 7.27
N LEU A 74 1.06 1.17 6.03
CA LEU A 74 2.32 0.62 5.54
C LEU A 74 2.94 1.61 4.56
N LEU A 75 4.03 2.22 4.96
CA LEU A 75 4.85 3.02 4.07
C LEU A 75 5.81 2.07 3.32
N LEU A 76 5.86 2.19 2.00
CA LEU A 76 6.74 1.40 1.14
C LEU A 76 7.61 2.31 0.28
N GLY A 77 8.93 2.19 0.42
CA GLY A 77 9.86 2.94 -0.39
C GLY A 77 9.89 2.45 -1.84
N ILE A 78 9.82 3.39 -2.80
CA ILE A 78 9.74 3.09 -4.24
C ILE A 78 10.98 3.54 -5.05
N GLY A 79 12.01 4.08 -4.39
CA GLY A 79 13.23 4.55 -5.05
C GLY A 79 13.14 6.03 -5.46
N GLU A 80 13.91 6.43 -6.47
CA GLU A 80 13.93 7.83 -6.93
C GLU A 80 12.60 8.20 -7.60
N ALA A 81 12.06 9.38 -7.29
CA ALA A 81 10.80 9.85 -7.88
C ALA A 81 10.85 9.91 -9.43
N SER A 82 12.02 10.24 -9.99
CA SER A 82 12.24 10.30 -11.44
C SER A 82 12.31 8.93 -12.13
N GLU A 83 12.45 7.85 -11.36
CA GLU A 83 12.56 6.48 -11.87
C GLU A 83 11.25 5.69 -11.70
N VAL A 84 10.18 6.35 -11.24
CA VAL A 84 8.88 5.70 -11.06
C VAL A 84 8.30 5.34 -12.43
N THR A 85 8.03 4.05 -12.62
CA THR A 85 7.46 3.47 -13.82
C THR A 85 6.28 2.58 -13.45
N ARG A 86 5.49 2.13 -14.44
CA ARG A 86 4.44 1.12 -14.24
C ARG A 86 4.94 -0.14 -13.52
N GLU A 87 6.18 -0.55 -13.79
CA GLU A 87 6.80 -1.70 -13.11
C GLU A 87 7.08 -1.42 -11.63
N VAL A 88 7.50 -0.21 -11.29
CA VAL A 88 7.66 0.21 -9.88
C VAL A 88 6.32 0.17 -9.15
N ILE A 89 5.23 0.60 -9.80
CA ILE A 89 3.87 0.53 -9.24
C ILE A 89 3.43 -0.92 -9.02
N ARG A 90 3.64 -1.82 -9.99
CA ARG A 90 3.34 -3.26 -9.83
C ARG A 90 4.07 -3.85 -8.63
N ARG A 91 5.36 -3.51 -8.48
CA ARG A 91 6.18 -3.98 -7.34
C ARG A 91 5.70 -3.41 -6.02
N PHE A 92 5.31 -2.14 -5.97
CA PHE A 92 4.68 -1.53 -4.81
C PHE A 92 3.42 -2.30 -4.38
N ALA A 93 2.49 -2.51 -5.32
CA ALA A 93 1.25 -3.25 -5.06
C ALA A 93 1.52 -4.70 -4.62
N GLY A 94 2.46 -5.38 -5.28
CA GLY A 94 2.85 -6.73 -4.91
C GLY A 94 3.47 -6.81 -3.51
N ARG A 95 4.32 -5.85 -3.15
CA ARG A 95 4.90 -5.77 -1.79
C ARG A 95 3.83 -5.52 -0.73
N ALA A 96 2.85 -4.65 -1.01
CA ALA A 96 1.72 -4.42 -0.12
C ALA A 96 0.90 -5.70 0.10
N VAL A 97 0.63 -6.47 -0.96
CA VAL A 97 0.00 -7.79 -0.87
C VAL A 97 0.80 -8.73 0.02
N ARG A 98 2.11 -8.88 -0.22
CA ARG A 98 2.97 -9.75 0.62
C ARG A 98 2.99 -9.33 2.09
N ALA A 99 2.96 -8.03 2.37
CA ALA A 99 2.86 -7.54 3.73
C ALA A 99 1.51 -7.88 4.37
N ALA A 100 0.40 -7.73 3.65
CA ALA A 100 -0.92 -8.13 4.11
C ALA A 100 -1.00 -9.63 4.42
N GLU A 101 -0.45 -10.48 3.54
CA GLU A 101 -0.36 -11.94 3.76
C GLU A 101 0.41 -12.28 5.04
N ARG A 102 1.58 -11.64 5.25
CA ARG A 102 2.42 -11.84 6.45
C ARG A 102 1.73 -11.36 7.73
N LEU A 103 0.92 -10.31 7.64
CA LEU A 103 0.09 -9.80 8.73
C LEU A 103 -1.21 -10.59 8.91
N ARG A 104 -1.43 -11.64 8.11
CA ARG A 104 -2.63 -12.49 8.11
C ARG A 104 -3.92 -11.71 7.85
N LEU A 105 -3.82 -10.65 7.05
CA LEU A 105 -4.95 -9.82 6.63
C LEU A 105 -5.59 -10.39 5.37
N LYS A 106 -6.90 -10.21 5.25
CA LYS A 106 -7.68 -10.67 4.08
C LYS A 106 -7.95 -9.55 3.09
N GLN A 107 -7.71 -8.30 3.47
CA GLN A 107 -7.96 -7.13 2.65
C GLN A 107 -6.90 -6.06 2.89
N LEU A 108 -6.66 -5.25 1.86
CA LEU A 108 -5.80 -4.08 1.91
C LEU A 108 -6.29 -3.00 0.96
N THR A 109 -5.83 -1.78 1.19
CA THR A 109 -6.09 -0.60 0.36
C THR A 109 -4.77 -0.03 -0.13
N LEU A 110 -4.66 0.21 -1.43
CA LEU A 110 -3.50 0.84 -2.06
C LEU A 110 -3.83 2.31 -2.35
N SER A 111 -3.05 3.22 -1.79
CA SER A 111 -3.03 4.61 -2.23
C SER A 111 -2.34 4.71 -3.59
N LEU A 112 -3.00 5.31 -4.57
CA LEU A 112 -2.42 5.64 -5.87
C LEU A 112 -1.72 7.01 -5.88
N ASP A 113 -1.90 7.79 -4.82
CA ASP A 113 -1.17 9.04 -4.60
C ASP A 113 0.31 8.78 -4.35
N GLY A 114 1.16 9.73 -4.75
CA GLY A 114 2.61 9.65 -4.55
C GLY A 114 3.33 8.71 -5.53
N LEU A 115 2.65 8.15 -6.54
CA LEU A 115 3.21 7.27 -7.56
C LEU A 115 3.76 8.01 -8.81
N GLY A 116 4.20 9.25 -8.64
CA GLY A 116 4.83 10.06 -9.69
C GLY A 116 3.86 10.52 -10.80
N ASN A 117 4.42 11.08 -11.87
CA ASN A 117 3.68 11.64 -13.01
C ASN A 117 3.32 10.55 -14.03
N ILE A 118 2.48 9.61 -13.64
CA ILE A 118 1.87 8.60 -14.52
C ILE A 118 0.36 8.85 -14.54
N ALA A 119 -0.29 8.72 -15.69
CA ALA A 119 -1.73 8.90 -15.82
C ALA A 119 -2.50 7.98 -14.85
N ASP A 120 -3.62 8.46 -14.31
CA ASP A 120 -4.35 7.82 -13.22
C ASP A 120 -4.80 6.40 -13.61
N GLU A 121 -5.26 6.25 -14.84
CA GLU A 121 -5.67 4.95 -15.40
C GLU A 121 -4.49 3.98 -15.46
N GLU A 122 -3.30 4.47 -15.85
CA GLU A 122 -2.08 3.65 -15.90
C GLU A 122 -1.60 3.27 -14.50
N ARG A 123 -1.74 4.16 -13.50
CA ARG A 123 -1.42 3.85 -12.09
C ARG A 123 -2.35 2.77 -11.56
N ALA A 124 -3.66 2.93 -11.74
CA ALA A 124 -4.67 1.99 -11.30
C ALA A 124 -4.50 0.62 -11.97
N GLN A 125 -4.24 0.60 -13.28
CA GLN A 125 -3.96 -0.63 -14.03
C GLN A 125 -2.72 -1.33 -13.48
N ALA A 126 -1.60 -0.64 -13.36
CA ALA A 126 -0.35 -1.24 -12.88
C ALA A 126 -0.48 -1.75 -11.43
N ALA A 127 -1.16 -1.01 -10.55
CA ALA A 127 -1.40 -1.44 -9.17
C ALA A 127 -2.27 -2.71 -9.13
N THR A 128 -3.33 -2.74 -9.94
CA THR A 128 -4.22 -3.90 -10.07
C THR A 128 -3.48 -5.15 -10.55
N GLU A 129 -2.69 -5.02 -11.62
CA GLU A 129 -1.88 -6.11 -12.17
C GLU A 129 -0.91 -6.65 -11.13
N GLY A 130 -0.17 -5.76 -10.46
CA GLY A 130 0.80 -6.13 -9.43
C GLY A 130 0.16 -6.85 -8.23
N ALA A 131 -0.98 -6.34 -7.77
CA ALA A 131 -1.71 -6.96 -6.67
C ALA A 131 -2.27 -8.34 -7.04
N ALA A 132 -2.88 -8.47 -8.22
CA ALA A 132 -3.45 -9.73 -8.70
C ALA A 132 -2.38 -10.81 -8.90
N LEU A 133 -1.25 -10.45 -9.51
CA LEU A 133 -0.12 -11.37 -9.70
C LEU A 133 0.50 -11.80 -8.37
N ALA A 134 0.61 -10.88 -7.41
CA ALA A 134 1.16 -11.22 -6.09
C ALA A 134 0.21 -12.11 -5.27
N ALA A 135 -1.09 -11.85 -5.31
CA ALA A 135 -2.08 -12.63 -4.57
C ALA A 135 -2.35 -14.02 -5.16
N TRP A 136 -1.93 -14.27 -6.40
CA TRP A 136 -2.11 -15.55 -7.05
C TRP A 136 -1.21 -16.64 -6.42
N ARG A 137 -1.78 -17.83 -6.24
CA ARG A 137 -1.08 -19.03 -5.80
C ARG A 137 -1.63 -20.24 -6.51
N PHE A 138 -0.74 -21.14 -6.93
CA PHE A 138 -1.10 -22.47 -7.40
C PHE A 138 -1.09 -23.45 -6.23
N SER A 139 -2.27 -23.81 -5.73
CA SER A 139 -2.43 -24.69 -4.56
C SER A 139 -2.93 -26.10 -4.91
N GLU A 140 -3.19 -26.41 -6.19
CA GLU A 140 -3.82 -27.69 -6.61
C GLU A 140 -2.99 -28.94 -6.30
N LEU A 141 -1.66 -28.79 -6.14
CA LEU A 141 -0.75 -29.87 -5.79
C LEU A 141 -0.19 -29.75 -4.37
N MET A 142 -0.70 -28.79 -3.58
CA MET A 142 -0.26 -28.58 -2.20
C MET A 142 -1.09 -29.45 -1.25
N THR A 143 -0.45 -29.97 -0.20
CA THR A 143 -1.13 -30.59 0.93
C THR A 143 -2.02 -29.55 1.65
N PRO A 144 -3.07 -29.99 2.37
CA PRO A 144 -4.00 -29.08 3.06
C PRO A 144 -3.28 -28.04 3.92
N GLU A 145 -3.85 -26.84 3.97
CA GLU A 145 -3.24 -25.66 4.62
C GLU A 145 -2.88 -25.93 6.09
N GLU A 146 -1.59 -25.85 6.40
CA GLU A 146 -1.06 -25.81 7.76
C GLU A 146 -1.25 -24.42 8.37
N GLU A 147 -1.12 -24.30 9.70
CA GLU A 147 -1.28 -23.04 10.46
C GLU A 147 -0.40 -21.89 9.92
N ASP A 148 0.72 -22.21 9.27
CA ASP A 148 1.67 -21.25 8.68
C ASP A 148 1.45 -20.97 7.18
N SER A 149 0.36 -21.46 6.61
CA SER A 149 0.00 -21.13 5.22
C SER A 149 -0.28 -19.63 5.08
N PRO A 150 0.30 -18.94 4.08
CA PRO A 150 0.08 -17.51 3.94
C PRO A 150 -1.38 -17.22 3.58
N THR A 151 -1.95 -16.19 4.21
CA THR A 151 -3.38 -15.85 4.11
C THR A 151 -3.77 -15.42 2.71
N ASN A 152 -4.90 -15.94 2.20
CA ASN A 152 -5.43 -15.54 0.90
C ASN A 152 -6.02 -14.13 0.94
N ILE A 153 -5.55 -13.25 0.05
CA ILE A 153 -6.11 -11.90 -0.11
C ILE A 153 -7.46 -11.99 -0.84
N LEU A 154 -8.52 -11.61 -0.15
CA LEU A 154 -9.89 -11.64 -0.65
C LEU A 154 -10.27 -10.33 -1.35
N ALA A 155 -9.75 -9.18 -0.91
CA ALA A 155 -10.07 -7.88 -1.48
C ALA A 155 -8.86 -6.93 -1.54
N VAL A 156 -8.74 -6.19 -2.64
CA VAL A 156 -7.82 -5.06 -2.80
C VAL A 156 -8.62 -3.86 -3.25
N ASN A 157 -8.57 -2.80 -2.45
CA ASN A 157 -9.17 -1.51 -2.79
C ASN A 157 -8.09 -0.56 -3.34
N LEU A 158 -8.44 0.26 -4.30
CA LEU A 158 -7.63 1.37 -4.82
C LEU A 158 -8.32 2.68 -4.46
N VAL A 159 -7.53 3.68 -4.08
CA VAL A 159 -7.97 5.02 -3.66
C VAL A 159 -6.95 6.06 -4.13
N GLY A 160 -7.40 7.29 -4.33
CA GLY A 160 -6.56 8.35 -4.89
C GLY A 160 -6.27 8.13 -6.37
N GLY A 161 -5.29 8.87 -6.90
CA GLY A 161 -5.11 9.05 -8.34
C GLY A 161 -5.05 10.52 -8.65
#